data_AF-A0A6G2QG32-F1
#
_entry.id   AF-A0A6G2QG32-F1
#
_cell.length_a   1.000
_cell.length_b   1.000
_cell.length_c   1.000
_cell.angle_alpha   90.00
_cell.angle_beta   90.00
_cell.angle_gamma   90.00
#
_symmetry.space_group_name_H-M   'P 1'
#
loop_
_entity.id
_entity.type
_entity.pdbx_description
1 polymer ?
#
loop_
_entity_poly.entity_id
_entity_poly.type
_entity_poly.pdbx_seq_one_letter_code
_entity_poly.pdbx_strand_id
1 'polypeptide(L)'
;MTYDLTALRARIPALAAGTAHFDGPGGTQTPQPVIDAISAALSRPLSIRGDGLPGERNAETLVVEARRALADLLGADPAGIVFGRSATQ
;
A
#
# COMPACT_ATOMS: atom_id res chain seq x y z
N MET A 1 -10.20 23.46 7.13
CA MET A 1 -9.08 22.86 6.38
C MET A 1 -9.48 22.84 4.91
N THR A 2 -8.80 23.57 4.04
CA THR A 2 -9.08 23.56 2.59
C THR A 2 -8.33 22.40 1.96
N TYR A 3 -9.05 21.53 1.26
CA TYR A 3 -8.47 20.36 0.62
C TYR A 3 -8.20 20.66 -0.86
N ASP A 4 -6.95 20.58 -1.29
CA ASP A 4 -6.59 20.78 -2.69
C ASP A 4 -6.96 19.53 -3.52
N LEU A 5 -8.16 19.58 -4.10
CA LEU A 5 -8.68 18.50 -4.94
C LEU A 5 -7.88 18.33 -6.24
N THR A 6 -7.31 19.40 -6.78
CA THR A 6 -6.52 19.34 -8.01
C THR A 6 -5.24 18.56 -7.74
N ALA A 7 -4.53 18.89 -6.67
CA ALA A 7 -3.34 18.15 -6.24
C ALA A 7 -3.65 16.70 -5.88
N LEU A 8 -4.79 16.41 -5.23
CA LEU A 8 -5.18 15.03 -4.95
C LEU A 8 -5.42 14.24 -6.23
N ARG A 9 -6.24 14.77 -7.15
CA ARG A 9 -6.60 14.07 -8.39
C ARG A 9 -5.39 13.80 -9.27
N ALA A 10 -4.42 14.72 -9.28
CA ALA A 10 -3.15 14.53 -9.98
C ALA A 10 -2.35 13.31 -9.49
N ARG A 11 -2.60 12.83 -8.26
CA ARG A 11 -1.96 11.61 -7.72
C ARG A 11 -2.69 10.31 -8.07
N ILE A 12 -3.78 10.35 -8.85
CA ILE A 12 -4.55 9.16 -9.24
C ILE A 12 -4.52 9.02 -10.77
N PRO A 13 -3.54 8.28 -11.34
CA PRO A 13 -3.29 8.25 -12.78
C PRO A 13 -4.50 7.78 -13.61
N ALA A 14 -5.31 6.86 -13.07
CA ALA A 14 -6.51 6.35 -13.74
C ALA A 14 -7.49 7.45 -14.16
N LEU A 15 -7.51 8.60 -13.45
CA LEU A 15 -8.39 9.72 -13.79
C LEU A 15 -8.03 10.39 -15.12
N ALA A 16 -6.81 10.19 -15.64
CA ALA A 16 -6.41 10.69 -16.96
C ALA A 16 -7.17 10.01 -18.11
N ALA A 17 -7.81 8.85 -17.87
CA ALA A 17 -8.64 8.17 -18.86
C ALA A 17 -9.93 8.93 -19.21
N GLY A 18 -10.28 9.98 -18.46
CA GLY A 18 -11.45 10.83 -18.71
C GLY A 18 -12.79 10.23 -18.24
N THR A 19 -12.78 9.03 -17.66
CA THR A 19 -13.96 8.40 -17.06
C THR A 19 -14.21 8.93 -15.64
N ALA A 20 -15.48 9.20 -15.32
CA ALA A 20 -15.90 9.51 -13.96
C ALA A 20 -16.26 8.21 -13.22
N HIS A 21 -15.52 7.89 -12.16
CA HIS A 21 -15.68 6.68 -11.35
C HIS A 21 -16.61 6.96 -10.16
N PHE A 22 -17.82 6.40 -10.19
CA PHE A 22 -18.82 6.47 -9.12
C PHE A 22 -19.02 5.12 -8.41
N ASP A 23 -18.00 4.27 -8.44
CA ASP A 23 -18.01 2.86 -8.05
C ASP A 23 -17.02 2.54 -6.92
N GLY A 24 -16.61 3.55 -6.15
CA GLY A 24 -15.65 3.40 -5.04
C GLY A 24 -15.92 2.24 -4.06
N PRO A 25 -17.19 1.91 -3.70
CA PRO A 25 -17.48 0.74 -2.87
C PRO A 25 -17.08 -0.61 -3.49
N GLY A 26 -17.00 -0.71 -4.82
CA GLY A 26 -16.53 -1.90 -5.53
C GLY A 26 -14.99 -1.99 -5.63
N GLY A 27 -14.30 -0.89 -5.35
CA GLY A 27 -12.85 -0.77 -5.43
C GLY A 27 -12.43 0.66 -5.73
N THR A 28 -11.41 1.16 -5.03
CA THR A 28 -10.87 2.49 -5.28
C THR A 28 -9.83 2.47 -6.39
N GLN A 29 -9.66 3.60 -7.07
CA GLN A 29 -8.55 3.79 -8.02
C GLN A 29 -7.22 3.94 -7.26
N THR A 30 -6.17 3.29 -7.74
CA THR A 30 -4.86 3.24 -7.06
C THR A 30 -4.09 4.56 -7.22
N PRO A 31 -3.68 5.23 -6.13
CA PRO A 31 -2.80 6.40 -6.20
C PRO A 31 -1.38 6.04 -6.67
N GLN A 32 -0.70 6.96 -7.37
CA GLN A 32 0.66 6.80 -7.88
C GLN A 32 1.66 6.32 -6.81
N PRO A 33 1.67 6.85 -5.56
CA PRO A 33 2.61 6.36 -4.54
C PRO A 33 2.46 4.88 -4.20
N VAL A 34 1.25 4.31 -4.31
CA VAL A 34 1.01 2.88 -4.09
C VAL A 34 1.58 2.05 -5.25
N ILE A 35 1.40 2.53 -6.49
CA ILE A 35 1.97 1.92 -7.69
C ILE A 35 3.49 1.89 -7.60
N ASP A 36 4.10 3.02 -7.20
CA ASP A 36 5.54 3.15 -7.05
C ASP A 36 6.08 2.22 -5.95
N ALA A 37 5.40 2.13 -4.80
CA ALA A 37 5.79 1.25 -3.70
C ALA A 37 5.77 -0.23 -4.10
N ILE A 38 4.73 -0.68 -4.82
CA ILE A 38 4.65 -2.04 -5.34
C ILE A 38 5.76 -2.29 -6.36
N SER A 39 5.95 -1.36 -7.30
CA SER A 39 6.99 -1.47 -8.34
C SER A 39 8.39 -1.53 -7.73
N ALA A 40 8.66 -0.71 -6.71
CA ALA A 40 9.93 -0.72 -5.98
C ALA A 40 10.16 -2.02 -5.20
N ALA A 41 9.12 -2.60 -4.60
CA ALA A 41 9.23 -3.90 -3.92
C ALA A 41 9.56 -5.02 -4.92
N LEU A 42 8.89 -5.06 -6.08
CA LEU A 42 9.04 -6.11 -7.09
C LEU A 42 10.30 -5.99 -7.94
N SER A 43 10.89 -4.80 -8.05
CA SER A 43 12.11 -4.54 -8.83
C SER A 43 13.41 -4.77 -8.04
N ARG A 44 13.32 -5.13 -6.75
CA ARG A 44 14.45 -5.39 -5.85
C ARG A 44 14.51 -6.88 -5.49
N PRO A 45 15.65 -7.40 -4.97
CA PRO A 45 15.69 -8.75 -4.43
C PRO A 45 14.57 -8.95 -3.41
N LEU A 46 13.74 -9.96 -3.60
CA LEU A 46 12.59 -10.27 -2.76
C LEU A 46 12.47 -11.80 -2.64
N SER A 47 12.33 -12.29 -1.42
CA SER A 47 12.26 -13.72 -1.11
C SER A 47 11.32 -13.97 0.07
N ILE A 48 11.38 -15.16 0.66
CA ILE A 48 10.85 -15.43 2.00
C ILE A 48 11.44 -14.45 3.03
N ARG A 49 10.77 -14.25 4.17
CA ARG A 49 11.31 -13.43 5.27
C ARG A 49 12.50 -14.10 5.95
N GLY A 50 13.45 -13.29 6.40
CA GLY A 50 14.66 -13.73 7.11
C GLY A 50 15.71 -12.61 7.16
N ASP A 51 16.91 -12.92 7.64
CA ASP A 51 17.99 -11.95 7.86
C ASP A 51 19.30 -12.25 7.09
N GLY A 52 19.39 -13.43 6.46
CA GLY A 52 20.58 -13.93 5.80
C GLY A 52 20.92 -13.19 4.49
N LEU A 53 20.05 -13.32 3.48
CA LEU A 53 20.26 -12.72 2.17
C LEU A 53 19.53 -11.38 2.00
N PRO A 54 19.96 -10.52 1.04
CA PRO A 54 19.30 -9.25 0.78
C PRO A 54 17.80 -9.37 0.49
N GLY A 55 17.38 -10.40 -0.24
CA GLY A 55 15.96 -10.62 -0.55
C GLY A 55 15.12 -10.95 0.69
N GLU A 56 15.71 -11.64 1.66
CA GLU A 56 15.06 -11.98 2.91
C GLU A 56 14.86 -10.75 3.80
N ARG A 57 15.91 -9.94 3.93
CA ARG A 57 15.86 -8.68 4.69
C ARG A 57 14.89 -7.67 4.10
N ASN A 58 14.82 -7.59 2.76
CA ASN A 58 13.85 -6.73 2.09
C ASN A 58 12.41 -7.17 2.38
N ALA A 59 12.13 -8.48 2.30
CA ALA A 59 10.82 -9.04 2.63
C ALA A 59 10.46 -8.81 4.11
N GLU A 60 11.42 -9.02 5.01
CA GLU A 60 11.26 -8.76 6.45
C GLU A 60 10.88 -7.29 6.71
N THR A 61 11.64 -6.37 6.13
CA THR A 61 11.41 -4.93 6.27
C THR A 61 10.01 -4.54 5.76
N LEU A 62 9.62 -5.01 4.58
CA LEU A 62 8.29 -4.70 4.01
C LEU A 62 7.15 -5.15 4.93
N VAL A 63 7.25 -6.34 5.53
CA VAL A 63 6.20 -6.87 6.41
C VAL A 63 6.15 -6.12 7.74
N VAL A 64 7.30 -5.80 8.34
CA VAL A 64 7.37 -5.02 9.59
C VAL A 64 6.79 -3.63 9.39
N GLU A 65 7.20 -2.93 8.34
CA GLU A 65 6.72 -1.57 8.05
C GLU A 65 5.22 -1.56 7.70
N ALA A 66 4.72 -2.58 6.99
CA ALA A 66 3.29 -2.70 6.72
C ALA A 66 2.46 -2.88 8.01
N ARG A 67 2.96 -3.67 8.98
CA ARG A 67 2.28 -3.82 10.29
C ARG A 67 2.30 -2.52 11.09
N ARG A 68 3.43 -1.81 11.09
CA ARG A 68 3.55 -0.50 11.75
C ARG A 68 2.60 0.54 11.14
N ALA A 69 2.56 0.64 9.82
CA ALA A 69 1.68 1.57 9.13
C ALA A 69 0.19 1.31 9.41
N LEU A 70 -0.23 0.04 9.47
CA LEU A 70 -1.61 -0.30 9.86
C LEU A 70 -1.89 -0.04 11.34
N ALA A 71 -0.91 -0.29 12.22
CA ALA A 71 -1.04 0.05 13.63
C ALA A 71 -1.23 1.56 13.83
N ASP A 72 -0.47 2.39 13.11
CA ASP A 72 -0.62 3.85 13.12
C ASP A 72 -2.01 4.27 12.62
N LEU A 73 -2.50 3.66 11.54
CA LEU A 73 -3.81 3.95 10.98
C LEU A 73 -4.96 3.57 11.93
N LEU A 74 -4.82 2.44 12.63
CA LEU A 74 -5.87 1.86 13.48
C LEU A 74 -5.74 2.24 14.96
N GLY A 75 -4.65 2.88 15.37
CA GLY A 75 -4.33 3.15 16.77
C GLY A 75 -4.10 1.87 17.58
N ALA A 76 -3.44 0.87 16.99
CA ALA A 76 -3.25 -0.47 17.55
C ALA A 76 -1.78 -0.77 17.89
N ASP A 77 -1.51 -1.93 18.50
CA ASP A 77 -0.16 -2.48 18.62
C ASP A 77 0.22 -3.20 17.30
N PRO A 78 1.39 -2.91 16.68
CA PRO A 78 1.86 -3.61 15.48
C PRO A 78 1.91 -5.14 15.60
N ALA A 79 2.16 -5.68 16.80
CA ALA A 79 2.16 -7.11 17.06
C ALA A 79 0.76 -7.73 16.93
N GLY A 80 -0.30 -6.93 17.12
CA GLY A 80 -1.70 -7.32 16.94
C GLY A 80 -2.20 -7.29 15.50
N ILE A 81 -1.44 -6.74 14.55
CA ILE A 81 -1.84 -6.65 13.14
C ILE A 81 -1.57 -7.97 12.43
N VAL A 82 -2.60 -8.66 11.93
CA VAL A 82 -2.45 -9.89 11.13
C VAL A 82 -3.03 -9.67 9.74
N PHE A 83 -2.29 -10.11 8.71
CA PHE A 83 -2.73 -10.00 7.31
C PHE A 83 -3.43 -11.28 6.83
N GLY A 84 -4.65 -11.13 6.32
CA GLY A 84 -5.38 -12.14 5.53
C GLY A 84 -5.48 -11.73 4.05
N ARG A 85 -6.12 -12.54 3.19
CA ARG A 85 -6.27 -12.15 1.76
C ARG A 85 -7.30 -11.03 1.56
N SER A 86 -8.26 -10.88 2.47
CA SER A 86 -9.28 -9.82 2.46
C SER A 86 -9.95 -9.70 3.83
N ALA A 87 -10.90 -8.77 3.96
CA ALA A 87 -11.74 -8.66 5.16
C ALA A 87 -12.73 -9.83 5.38
N THR A 88 -12.97 -10.65 4.34
CA THR A 88 -13.92 -11.78 4.40
C THR A 88 -13.31 -13.06 4.95
N GLN A 89 -11.99 -13.14 4.90
CA GLN A 89 -11.23 -14.35 5.14
C GLN A 89 -10.68 -14.43 6.56
#